data_AF-A0A2N5YLL1-F1
#
_entry.id   AF-A0A2N5YLL1-F1
#
_cell.length_a   1.000
_cell.length_b   1.000
_cell.length_c   1.000
_cell.angle_alpha   90.00
_cell.angle_beta   90.00
_cell.angle_gamma   90.00
#
_symmetry.space_group_name_H-M   'P 1'
#
loop_
_entity.id
_entity.type
_entity.pdbx_description
1 polymer ?
#
loop_
_entity_poly.entity_id
_entity_poly.type
_entity_poly.pdbx_seq_one_letter_code
_entity_poly.pdbx_strand_id
1 'polypeptide(L)'
;MSDKFYPLAIQQIYYLIKQGLKKNRIFGIPKELFYNPAQNNHLKSNRFSQALHTPLGVAAGPHTQLSQNIISSWLTGARYIELKTIQTLDELEISKPCIDMQDEGYNCEWSQELKINQSYLEYLNAWILLHILNHEMHGNQELGTIFNMSVGYDYEGIQKENVQWFFEKMKDSSAEKNELIEIISEMYPAVKNLSIPDTISNNVTLSTMHGCPPDEIEKIGKYLIEEKKLHTTIKLNPTLLGPDMLRYILNEKLAYKTHVPDDA
;
A
#
# COMPACT_ATOMS: atom_id res chain seq x y z
N MET A 1 -7.74 19.42 14.47
CA MET A 1 -6.65 18.88 13.64
C MET A 1 -6.77 19.50 12.26
N SER A 2 -5.66 19.75 11.56
CA SER A 2 -5.72 20.21 10.16
C SER A 2 -6.35 19.10 9.30
N ASP A 3 -7.06 19.53 8.27
CA ASP A 3 -7.64 18.72 7.20
C ASP A 3 -6.58 18.16 6.23
N LYS A 4 -5.29 18.49 6.39
CA LYS A 4 -4.23 18.08 5.45
C LYS A 4 -3.27 17.08 6.08
N PHE A 5 -2.82 16.13 5.26
CA PHE A 5 -1.67 15.31 5.61
C PHE A 5 -0.36 16.07 5.46
N TYR A 6 0.51 15.87 6.43
CA TYR A 6 1.88 16.35 6.40
C TYR A 6 2.80 15.14 6.51
N PRO A 7 3.32 14.64 5.37
CA PRO A 7 4.34 13.60 5.36
C PRO A 7 5.52 13.98 6.27
N LEU A 8 6.04 12.99 6.99
CA LEU A 8 7.22 13.20 7.83
C LEU A 8 8.48 12.86 7.04
N ALA A 9 9.56 13.59 7.30
CA ALA A 9 10.86 13.22 6.76
C ALA A 9 11.30 11.83 7.29
N ILE A 10 12.03 11.06 6.47
CA ILE A 10 12.48 9.70 6.84
C ILE A 10 13.22 9.65 8.19
N GLN A 11 14.04 10.67 8.48
CA GLN A 11 14.78 10.79 9.75
C GLN A 11 13.84 10.93 10.95
N GLN A 12 12.73 11.67 10.80
CA GLN A 12 11.75 11.86 11.86
C GLN A 12 11.00 10.55 12.13
N ILE A 13 10.60 9.83 11.07
CA ILE A 13 9.94 8.52 11.20
C ILE A 13 10.89 7.54 11.91
N TYR A 14 12.15 7.47 11.47
CA TYR A 14 13.13 6.60 12.08
C TYR A 14 13.44 6.99 13.53
N TYR A 15 13.53 8.29 13.84
CA TYR A 15 13.67 8.76 15.22
C TYR A 15 12.54 8.24 16.10
N LEU A 16 11.28 8.32 15.64
CA LEU A 16 10.13 7.80 16.38
C LEU A 16 10.22 6.27 16.58
N ILE A 17 10.64 5.53 15.55
CA ILE A 17 10.89 4.08 15.64
C ILE A 17 11.94 3.79 16.72
N LYS A 18 13.07 4.51 16.73
CA LYS A 18 14.16 4.31 17.70
C LYS A 18 13.76 4.66 19.12
N GLN A 19 13.03 5.76 19.31
CA GLN A 19 12.47 6.10 20.63
C GLN A 19 11.47 5.04 21.09
N GLY A 20 10.71 4.51 20.15
CA GLY A 20 9.77 3.44 20.39
C GLY A 20 10.43 2.13 20.85
N LEU A 21 11.45 1.66 20.12
CA LEU A 21 12.20 0.46 20.46
C LEU A 21 12.79 0.53 21.88
N LYS A 22 13.30 1.69 22.31
CA LYS A 22 13.78 1.90 23.70
C LYS A 22 12.68 1.75 24.75
N LYS A 23 11.42 1.98 24.37
CA LYS A 23 10.24 1.90 25.23
C LYS A 23 9.42 0.62 25.01
N ASN A 24 9.96 -0.37 24.29
CA ASN A 24 9.27 -1.59 23.88
C ASN A 24 7.90 -1.32 23.22
N ARG A 25 7.77 -0.24 22.43
CA ARG A 25 6.55 0.06 21.66
C ARG A 25 6.88 0.89 20.42
N ILE A 26 6.33 0.63 19.23
CA ILE A 26 6.52 1.50 18.06
C ILE A 26 5.16 2.04 17.63
N PHE A 27 5.04 3.35 17.41
CA PHE A 27 3.77 4.01 17.04
C PHE A 27 2.59 3.66 17.95
N GLY A 28 2.85 3.41 19.24
CA GLY A 28 1.84 2.99 20.21
C GLY A 28 1.60 1.48 20.28
N ILE A 29 2.11 0.68 19.34
CA ILE A 29 2.00 -0.77 19.31
C ILE A 29 3.03 -1.38 20.28
N PRO A 30 2.61 -2.07 21.35
CA PRO A 30 3.51 -2.75 22.28
C PRO A 30 4.29 -3.88 21.59
N LYS A 31 5.53 -4.12 22.02
CA LYS A 31 6.44 -5.12 21.46
C LYS A 31 5.86 -6.54 21.51
N GLU A 32 4.99 -6.81 22.47
CA GLU A 32 4.30 -8.10 22.63
C GLU A 32 3.38 -8.42 21.46
N LEU A 33 2.94 -7.42 20.70
CA LEU A 33 2.14 -7.57 19.48
C LEU A 33 2.98 -7.65 18.20
N PHE A 34 4.31 -7.54 18.31
CA PHE A 34 5.16 -7.60 17.13
C PHE A 34 5.21 -9.03 16.58
N TYR A 35 4.93 -9.15 15.28
CA TYR A 35 4.99 -10.40 14.57
C TYR A 35 6.44 -10.90 14.45
N ASN A 36 6.67 -12.13 14.90
CA ASN A 36 7.95 -12.81 14.73
C ASN A 36 7.84 -13.89 13.63
N PRO A 37 8.48 -13.71 12.46
CA PRO A 37 8.40 -14.69 11.38
C PRO A 37 9.01 -16.05 11.75
N ALA A 38 10.04 -16.08 12.62
CA ALA A 38 10.70 -17.33 13.00
C ALA A 38 9.80 -18.27 13.83
N GLN A 39 8.82 -17.71 14.55
CA GLN A 39 7.85 -18.48 15.34
C GLN A 39 6.62 -18.92 14.51
N ASN A 40 6.47 -18.38 13.30
CA ASN A 40 5.27 -18.55 12.46
C ASN A 40 5.61 -19.12 11.07
N ASN A 41 6.66 -19.94 10.97
CA ASN A 41 7.14 -20.50 9.69
C ASN A 41 6.06 -21.27 8.90
N HIS A 42 5.03 -21.81 9.56
CA HIS A 42 3.93 -22.53 8.91
C HIS A 42 2.99 -21.63 8.09
N LEU A 43 3.05 -20.30 8.28
CA LEU A 43 2.31 -19.32 7.50
C LEU A 43 3.08 -18.85 6.26
N LYS A 44 4.33 -19.29 6.06
CA LYS A 44 5.12 -18.86 4.90
C LYS A 44 4.43 -19.26 3.60
N SER A 45 4.42 -18.35 2.65
CA SER A 45 3.82 -18.54 1.33
C SER A 45 4.67 -17.86 0.25
N ASN A 46 4.33 -18.07 -1.02
CA ASN A 46 4.98 -17.37 -2.13
C ASN A 46 3.90 -16.76 -3.03
N ARG A 47 4.19 -15.59 -3.59
CA ARG A 47 3.36 -14.95 -4.62
C ARG A 47 4.27 -14.15 -5.54
N PHE A 48 4.00 -14.14 -6.85
CA PHE A 48 4.82 -13.40 -7.83
C PHE A 48 6.31 -13.75 -7.76
N SER A 49 6.61 -15.03 -7.52
CA SER A 49 7.97 -15.55 -7.29
C SER A 49 8.74 -14.88 -6.14
N GLN A 50 8.02 -14.29 -5.19
CA GLN A 50 8.56 -13.65 -3.98
C GLN A 50 8.03 -14.34 -2.73
N ALA A 51 8.88 -14.42 -1.71
CA ALA A 51 8.52 -15.00 -0.42
C ALA A 51 7.66 -14.03 0.40
N LEU A 52 6.68 -14.61 1.10
CA LEU A 52 5.85 -13.94 2.08
C LEU A 52 5.97 -14.67 3.41
N HIS A 53 6.31 -13.96 4.48
CA HIS A 53 6.36 -14.56 5.81
C HIS A 53 4.97 -14.95 6.36
N THR A 54 3.90 -14.43 5.77
CA THR A 54 2.50 -14.75 6.06
C THR A 54 1.64 -14.36 4.85
N PRO A 55 0.54 -15.06 4.54
CA PRO A 55 -0.34 -14.71 3.42
C PRO A 55 -1.23 -13.50 3.75
N LEU A 56 -1.11 -12.92 4.95
CA LEU A 56 -1.91 -11.81 5.40
C LEU A 56 -1.36 -10.49 4.89
N GLY A 57 -2.28 -9.55 4.67
CA GLY A 57 -1.99 -8.31 4.02
C GLY A 57 -3.00 -7.23 4.33
N VAL A 58 -2.63 -6.03 3.92
CA VAL A 58 -3.48 -4.84 4.01
C VAL A 58 -3.87 -4.41 2.60
N ALA A 59 -5.16 -4.16 2.40
CA ALA A 59 -5.70 -3.71 1.11
C ALA A 59 -5.36 -2.22 0.86
N ALA A 60 -5.47 -1.76 -0.38
CA ALA A 60 -5.37 -0.33 -0.70
C ALA A 60 -6.43 0.45 0.08
N GLY A 61 -5.98 1.31 0.99
CA GLY A 61 -6.85 2.03 1.92
C GLY A 61 -6.04 2.99 2.79
N PRO A 62 -6.68 3.73 3.70
CA PRO A 62 -6.01 4.71 4.54
C PRO A 62 -4.74 4.21 5.26
N HIS A 63 -4.74 2.95 5.65
CA HIS A 63 -3.63 2.31 6.37
C HIS A 63 -2.43 1.97 5.47
N THR A 64 -2.52 2.16 4.15
CA THR A 64 -1.39 2.02 3.20
C THR A 64 -1.01 3.32 2.50
N GLN A 65 -1.42 4.47 3.05
CA GLN A 65 -1.12 5.79 2.49
C GLN A 65 0.15 6.43 3.07
N LEU A 66 0.39 6.27 4.37
CA LEU A 66 1.56 6.82 5.07
C LEU A 66 2.54 5.73 5.48
N SER A 67 3.83 6.07 5.51
CA SER A 67 4.93 5.18 5.87
C SER A 67 4.74 4.55 7.24
N GLN A 68 4.31 5.34 8.22
CA GLN A 68 4.09 4.88 9.60
C GLN A 68 3.00 3.83 9.67
N ASN A 69 1.93 3.96 8.87
CA ASN A 69 0.83 3.00 8.82
C ASN A 69 1.26 1.71 8.12
N ILE A 70 2.04 1.80 7.04
CA ILE A 70 2.64 0.64 6.38
C ILE A 70 3.57 -0.13 7.34
N ILE A 71 4.44 0.59 8.05
CA ILE A 71 5.37 0.00 9.04
C ILE A 71 4.60 -0.63 10.21
N SER A 72 3.54 0.03 10.68
CA SER A 72 2.66 -0.50 11.73
C SER A 72 1.97 -1.81 11.31
N SER A 73 1.50 -1.87 10.06
CA SER A 73 0.91 -3.07 9.47
C SER A 73 1.93 -4.20 9.38
N TRP A 74 3.16 -3.91 8.96
CA TRP A 74 4.24 -4.90 8.91
C TRP A 74 4.64 -5.39 10.31
N LEU A 75 4.75 -4.49 11.29
CA LEU A 75 5.04 -4.83 12.68
C LEU A 75 4.04 -5.84 13.25
N THR A 76 2.78 -5.76 12.84
CA THR A 76 1.68 -6.61 13.33
C THR A 76 1.40 -7.82 12.42
N GLY A 77 2.25 -8.07 11.42
CA GLY A 77 2.24 -9.30 10.63
C GLY A 77 1.69 -9.19 9.21
N ALA A 78 1.33 -8.01 8.70
CA ALA A 78 1.04 -7.87 7.28
C ALA A 78 2.32 -8.05 6.45
N ARG A 79 2.25 -8.84 5.36
CA ARG A 79 3.37 -9.06 4.43
C ARG A 79 3.00 -8.84 2.98
N TYR A 80 1.72 -8.93 2.62
CA TYR A 80 1.24 -8.45 1.33
C TYR A 80 0.63 -7.05 1.52
N ILE A 81 1.30 -6.01 1.02
CA ILE A 81 0.89 -4.61 1.24
C ILE A 81 0.41 -4.05 -0.09
N GLU A 82 -0.90 -4.00 -0.29
CA GLU A 82 -1.51 -3.27 -1.42
C GLU A 82 -1.44 -1.76 -1.10
N LEU A 83 -0.54 -1.07 -1.77
CA LEU A 83 -0.32 0.36 -1.59
C LEU A 83 -1.57 1.13 -1.98
N LYS A 84 -1.81 2.29 -1.34
CA LYS A 84 -2.99 3.09 -1.63
C LYS A 84 -3.02 3.48 -3.13
N THR A 85 -4.20 3.36 -3.73
CA THR A 85 -4.39 3.49 -5.17
C THR A 85 -3.99 4.88 -5.66
N ILE A 86 -2.96 4.96 -6.50
CA ILE A 86 -2.61 6.21 -7.18
C ILE A 86 -3.53 6.44 -8.38
N GLN A 87 -3.72 7.71 -8.75
CA GLN A 87 -4.51 8.10 -9.91
C GLN A 87 -3.93 9.32 -10.61
N THR A 88 -4.41 9.60 -11.81
CA THR A 88 -3.93 10.75 -12.59
C THR A 88 -4.36 12.10 -12.00
N LEU A 89 -5.54 12.17 -11.38
CA LEU A 89 -6.06 13.38 -10.75
C LEU A 89 -5.41 13.54 -9.37
N ASP A 90 -4.32 14.30 -9.35
CA ASP A 90 -3.37 14.37 -8.24
C ASP A 90 -3.66 15.48 -7.21
N GLU A 91 -4.72 16.27 -7.46
CA GLU A 91 -5.22 17.29 -6.55
C GLU A 91 -6.74 17.12 -6.44
N LEU A 92 -7.17 16.59 -5.28
CA LEU A 92 -8.59 16.40 -4.96
C LEU A 92 -8.99 17.35 -3.84
N GLU A 93 -10.06 18.11 -4.05
CA GLU A 93 -10.79 18.75 -2.96
C GLU A 93 -11.80 17.75 -2.39
N ILE A 94 -11.52 17.26 -1.18
CA ILE A 94 -12.37 16.25 -0.55
C ILE A 94 -13.15 16.88 0.60
N SER A 95 -14.47 16.72 0.57
CA SER A 95 -15.33 17.10 1.69
C SER A 95 -15.07 16.18 2.89
N LYS A 96 -14.82 16.76 4.07
CA LYS A 96 -14.49 16.02 5.30
C LYS A 96 -15.50 16.29 6.41
N PRO A 97 -15.89 15.28 7.23
CA PRO A 97 -15.43 13.88 7.17
C PRO A 97 -16.00 13.14 5.96
N CYS A 98 -15.16 12.34 5.30
CA CYS A 98 -15.51 11.52 4.13
C CYS A 98 -15.62 10.02 4.47
N ILE A 99 -15.43 9.64 5.74
CA ILE A 99 -15.72 8.31 6.25
C ILE A 99 -16.59 8.50 7.49
N ASP A 100 -17.76 7.89 7.50
CA ASP A 100 -18.58 7.76 8.69
C ASP A 100 -18.00 6.64 9.56
N MET A 101 -17.53 7.00 10.74
CA MET A 101 -16.79 6.11 11.62
C MET A 101 -17.27 6.27 13.05
N GLN A 102 -17.58 5.14 13.67
CA GLN A 102 -18.11 5.12 15.04
C GLN A 102 -17.00 5.23 16.10
N ASP A 103 -15.77 4.80 15.78
CA ASP A 103 -14.60 4.76 16.67
C ASP A 103 -13.38 5.51 16.09
N GLU A 104 -12.15 5.13 16.46
CA GLU A 104 -10.92 5.66 15.88
C GLU A 104 -10.66 5.11 14.47
N GLY A 105 -10.16 5.98 13.62
CA GLY A 105 -9.57 5.54 12.37
C GLY A 105 -8.98 6.68 11.58
N TYR A 106 -8.36 6.26 10.50
CA TYR A 106 -7.54 7.10 9.68
C TYR A 106 -8.31 7.33 8.39
N ASN A 107 -8.58 8.60 8.11
CA ASN A 107 -8.74 9.14 6.78
C ASN A 107 -10.05 8.86 5.98
N CYS A 108 -9.93 8.85 4.64
CA CYS A 108 -10.90 9.29 3.65
C CYS A 108 -11.20 8.22 2.58
N GLU A 109 -12.42 8.19 2.07
CA GLU A 109 -12.92 7.18 1.11
C GLU A 109 -12.27 7.28 -0.28
N TRP A 110 -11.72 8.44 -0.64
CA TRP A 110 -11.16 8.68 -1.98
C TRP A 110 -9.78 8.01 -2.17
N SER A 111 -9.45 7.81 -3.45
CA SER A 111 -8.29 7.05 -3.93
C SER A 111 -6.95 7.57 -3.43
N GLN A 112 -6.74 8.88 -3.25
CA GLN A 112 -5.55 9.38 -2.58
C GLN A 112 -5.66 10.86 -2.14
N GLU A 113 -5.11 11.22 -0.96
CA GLU A 113 -4.99 12.63 -0.54
C GLU A 113 -3.61 13.25 -0.80
N LEU A 114 -2.59 12.41 -0.87
CA LEU A 114 -1.23 12.83 -1.19
C LEU A 114 -1.06 12.93 -2.69
N LYS A 115 -0.21 13.86 -3.12
CA LYS A 115 0.25 13.86 -4.50
C LYS A 115 1.00 12.56 -4.83
N ILE A 116 1.07 12.17 -6.09
CA ILE A 116 1.66 10.91 -6.55
C ILE A 116 3.14 10.83 -6.20
N ASN A 117 3.84 11.97 -6.23
CA ASN A 117 5.22 12.07 -5.80
C ASN A 117 5.39 11.92 -4.29
N GLN A 118 4.47 12.49 -3.49
CA GLN A 118 4.44 12.31 -2.03
C GLN A 118 4.13 10.86 -1.67
N SER A 119 3.19 10.24 -2.39
CA SER A 119 2.81 8.83 -2.23
C SER A 119 4.01 7.92 -2.49
N TYR A 120 4.70 8.12 -3.62
CA TYR A 120 5.92 7.40 -3.93
C TYR A 120 6.98 7.54 -2.83
N LEU A 121 7.21 8.76 -2.33
CA LEU A 121 8.17 8.98 -1.24
C LEU A 121 7.77 8.27 0.06
N GLU A 122 6.48 8.23 0.42
CA GLU A 122 6.00 7.45 1.57
C GLU A 122 6.25 5.94 1.36
N TYR A 123 6.04 5.43 0.15
CA TYR A 123 6.29 4.02 -0.17
C TYR A 123 7.79 3.69 -0.10
N LEU A 124 8.64 4.55 -0.63
CA LEU A 124 10.09 4.38 -0.59
C LEU A 124 10.64 4.52 0.85
N ASN A 125 10.14 5.48 1.62
CA ASN A 125 10.47 5.63 3.04
C ASN A 125 10.11 4.36 3.82
N ALA A 126 8.90 3.83 3.65
CA ALA A 126 8.48 2.58 4.26
C ALA A 126 9.39 1.42 3.82
N TRP A 127 9.68 1.31 2.52
CA TRP A 127 10.53 0.25 1.98
C TRP A 127 11.92 0.23 2.64
N ILE A 128 12.60 1.38 2.70
CA ILE A 128 13.92 1.50 3.34
C ILE A 128 13.84 1.19 4.84
N LEU A 129 12.87 1.79 5.54
CA LEU A 129 12.75 1.66 6.99
C LEU A 129 12.38 0.23 7.42
N LEU A 130 11.61 -0.51 6.61
CA LEU A 130 11.32 -1.92 6.87
C LEU A 130 12.58 -2.79 6.79
N HIS A 131 13.50 -2.51 5.85
CA HIS A 131 14.77 -3.23 5.77
C HIS A 131 15.66 -2.92 6.97
N ILE A 132 15.74 -1.64 7.39
CA ILE A 132 16.44 -1.23 8.60
C ILE A 132 15.85 -1.93 9.83
N LEU A 133 14.53 -1.91 9.98
CA LEU A 133 13.84 -2.48 11.13
C LEU A 133 14.00 -4.00 11.19
N ASN A 134 13.91 -4.67 10.04
CA ASN A 134 14.20 -6.09 9.91
C ASN A 134 15.65 -6.42 10.27
N HIS A 135 16.61 -5.57 9.89
CA HIS A 135 18.00 -5.74 10.35
C HIS A 135 18.13 -5.59 11.87
N GLU A 136 17.56 -4.55 12.47
CA GLU A 136 17.63 -4.33 13.93
C GLU A 136 16.93 -5.42 14.74
N MET A 137 15.83 -5.97 14.24
CA MET A 137 15.01 -6.95 14.97
C MET A 137 15.37 -8.40 14.68
N HIS A 138 15.88 -8.69 13.48
CA HIS A 138 16.04 -10.07 12.98
C HIS A 138 17.40 -10.35 12.33
N GLY A 139 18.33 -9.39 12.30
CA GLY A 139 19.71 -9.64 11.84
C GLY A 139 19.86 -9.79 10.32
N ASN A 140 19.06 -9.06 9.54
CA ASN A 140 19.11 -8.98 8.06
C ASN A 140 18.68 -10.28 7.35
N GLN A 141 17.68 -10.97 7.89
CA GLN A 141 17.00 -12.07 7.19
C GLN A 141 16.22 -11.55 5.98
N GLU A 142 15.75 -12.44 5.10
CA GLU A 142 14.81 -12.08 4.03
C GLU A 142 13.61 -11.31 4.62
N LEU A 143 13.22 -10.18 4.01
CA LEU A 143 12.12 -9.36 4.53
C LEU A 143 10.76 -10.08 4.45
N GLY A 144 10.62 -10.95 3.44
CA GLY A 144 9.42 -11.78 3.21
C GLY A 144 8.16 -10.95 3.04
N THR A 145 8.25 -9.81 2.33
CA THR A 145 7.20 -8.80 2.17
C THR A 145 7.09 -8.40 0.71
N ILE A 146 5.86 -8.24 0.21
CA ILE A 146 5.55 -7.76 -1.14
C ILE A 146 4.82 -6.43 -1.02
N PHE A 147 5.35 -5.40 -1.66
CA PHE A 147 4.58 -4.21 -1.98
C PHE A 147 3.89 -4.45 -3.31
N ASN A 148 2.58 -4.24 -3.35
CA ASN A 148 1.75 -4.34 -4.55
C ASN A 148 1.28 -2.93 -4.91
N MET A 149 1.63 -2.47 -6.12
CA MET A 149 1.10 -1.21 -6.63
C MET A 149 -0.42 -1.30 -6.76
N SER A 150 -1.13 -0.21 -6.53
CA SER A 150 -2.56 -0.11 -6.86
C SER A 150 -2.78 1.08 -7.76
N VAL A 151 -3.42 0.85 -8.91
CA VAL A 151 -3.75 1.87 -9.92
C VAL A 151 -5.22 1.70 -10.33
N GLY A 152 -5.85 2.76 -10.83
CA GLY A 152 -7.24 2.69 -11.28
C GLY A 152 -7.62 3.87 -12.17
N TYR A 153 -8.92 4.17 -12.24
CA TYR A 153 -9.56 5.18 -13.08
C TYR A 153 -9.87 4.66 -14.49
N ASP A 154 -9.31 5.24 -15.54
CA ASP A 154 -9.49 4.85 -16.93
C ASP A 154 -8.13 4.65 -17.63
N TYR A 155 -8.18 4.09 -18.84
CA TYR A 155 -6.98 3.82 -19.62
C TYR A 155 -6.25 5.11 -19.97
N GLU A 156 -6.97 6.18 -20.30
CA GLU A 156 -6.37 7.49 -20.62
C GLU A 156 -5.55 8.03 -19.44
N GLY A 157 -6.10 7.98 -18.23
CA GLY A 157 -5.46 8.37 -16.99
C GLY A 157 -4.20 7.55 -16.71
N ILE A 158 -4.24 6.25 -16.96
CA ILE A 158 -3.09 5.36 -16.81
C ILE A 158 -1.97 5.69 -17.81
N GLN A 159 -2.31 6.15 -19.02
CA GLN A 159 -1.30 6.58 -20.00
C GLN A 159 -0.65 7.93 -19.70
N LYS A 160 -1.18 8.73 -18.76
CA LYS A 160 -0.60 10.05 -18.46
C LYS A 160 0.78 9.95 -17.84
N GLU A 161 1.59 10.98 -18.11
CA GLU A 161 3.00 11.05 -17.73
C GLU A 161 3.25 10.82 -16.24
N ASN A 162 2.38 11.33 -15.37
CA ASN A 162 2.53 11.16 -13.92
C ASN A 162 2.35 9.70 -13.47
N VAL A 163 1.39 8.98 -14.05
CA VAL A 163 1.17 7.56 -13.75
C VAL A 163 2.28 6.70 -14.37
N GLN A 164 2.72 7.04 -15.59
CA GLN A 164 3.88 6.40 -16.22
C GLN A 164 5.16 6.59 -15.40
N TRP A 165 5.40 7.80 -14.92
CA TRP A 165 6.50 8.12 -14.01
C TRP A 165 6.45 7.25 -12.74
N PHE A 166 5.26 7.07 -12.14
CA PHE A 166 5.11 6.22 -10.97
C PHE A 166 5.52 4.77 -11.26
N PHE A 167 5.10 4.18 -12.39
CA PHE A 167 5.53 2.83 -12.76
C PHE A 167 7.06 2.72 -12.90
N GLU A 168 7.70 3.68 -13.56
CA GLU A 168 9.16 3.67 -13.71
C GLU A 168 9.87 3.77 -12.35
N LYS A 169 9.36 4.62 -11.45
CA LYS A 169 9.90 4.78 -10.10
C LYS A 169 9.69 3.57 -9.19
N MET A 170 8.56 2.87 -9.32
CA MET A 170 8.33 1.63 -8.58
C MET A 170 9.19 0.47 -9.10
N LYS A 171 9.55 0.49 -10.39
CA LYS A 171 10.45 -0.49 -11.02
C LYS A 171 11.92 -0.23 -10.68
N ASP A 172 12.33 1.04 -10.65
CA ASP A 172 13.68 1.46 -10.30
C ASP A 172 13.66 2.74 -9.46
N SER A 173 13.91 2.58 -8.17
CA SER A 173 14.02 3.66 -7.18
C SER A 173 15.46 4.00 -6.83
N SER A 174 16.46 3.45 -7.53
CA SER A 174 17.88 3.50 -7.13
C SER A 174 18.38 4.92 -6.83
N ALA A 175 18.02 5.91 -7.65
CA ALA A 175 18.42 7.30 -7.47
C ALA A 175 17.90 7.87 -6.14
N GLU A 176 16.58 7.91 -5.94
CA GLU A 176 15.98 8.45 -4.72
C GLU A 176 16.30 7.60 -3.49
N LYS A 177 16.42 6.28 -3.65
CA LYS A 177 16.80 5.36 -2.58
C LYS A 177 18.21 5.69 -2.08
N ASN A 178 19.16 5.93 -2.98
CA ASN A 178 20.54 6.26 -2.60
C ASN A 178 20.61 7.60 -1.86
N GLU A 179 19.85 8.62 -2.30
CA GLU A 179 19.75 9.89 -1.58
C GLU A 179 19.22 9.70 -0.14
N LEU A 180 18.13 8.95 0.01
CA LEU A 180 17.56 8.66 1.34
C LEU A 180 18.46 7.77 2.20
N ILE A 181 19.21 6.86 1.59
CA ILE A 181 20.25 6.05 2.26
C ILE A 181 21.35 6.94 2.82
N GLU A 182 21.84 7.93 2.04
CA GLU A 182 22.85 8.87 2.54
C GLU A 182 22.31 9.66 3.72
N ILE A 183 21.10 10.21 3.60
CA ILE A 183 20.42 10.96 4.65
C ILE A 183 20.25 10.12 5.93
N ILE A 184 19.74 8.90 5.81
CA ILE A 184 19.46 8.06 6.99
C ILE A 184 20.74 7.47 7.59
N SER A 185 21.83 7.38 6.82
CA SER A 185 23.11 6.84 7.29
C SER A 185 23.74 7.65 8.42
N GLU A 186 23.42 8.94 8.53
CA GLU A 186 23.83 9.78 9.66
C GLU A 186 23.27 9.26 10.99
N MET A 187 22.05 8.71 10.96
CA MET A 187 21.37 8.13 12.14
C MET A 187 21.58 6.62 12.26
N TYR A 188 21.79 5.94 11.13
CA TYR A 188 21.97 4.49 11.07
C TYR A 188 23.00 4.08 10.00
N PRO A 189 24.31 4.15 10.30
CA PRO A 189 25.36 3.91 9.31
C PRO A 189 25.31 2.52 8.64
N ALA A 190 24.78 1.51 9.35
CA ALA A 190 24.68 0.15 8.83
C ALA A 190 23.74 0.03 7.61
N VAL A 191 22.86 1.00 7.36
CA VAL A 191 21.98 1.02 6.17
C VAL A 191 22.77 0.85 4.87
N LYS A 192 23.99 1.40 4.80
CA LYS A 192 24.85 1.35 3.60
C LYS A 192 25.29 -0.06 3.22
N ASN A 193 25.21 -1.00 4.16
CA ASN A 193 25.57 -2.39 3.96
C ASN A 193 24.33 -3.31 3.80
N LEU A 194 23.12 -2.75 3.87
CA LEU A 194 21.89 -3.52 3.68
C LEU A 194 21.61 -3.74 2.21
N SER A 195 21.19 -4.97 1.87
CA SER A 195 20.71 -5.28 0.53
C SER A 195 19.24 -4.85 0.42
N ILE A 196 19.02 -3.57 0.10
CA ILE A 196 17.68 -3.01 -0.16
C ILE A 196 17.47 -3.00 -1.68
N PRO A 197 16.51 -3.74 -2.23
CA PRO A 197 16.26 -3.77 -3.67
C PRO A 197 15.91 -2.40 -4.25
N ASP A 198 16.39 -2.11 -5.47
CA ASP A 198 16.01 -0.91 -6.23
C ASP A 198 14.57 -0.99 -6.75
N THR A 199 14.10 -2.19 -7.07
CA THR A 199 12.71 -2.43 -7.44
C THR A 199 11.85 -2.55 -6.19
N ILE A 200 10.92 -1.61 -6.01
CA ILE A 200 9.94 -1.66 -4.92
C ILE A 200 8.84 -2.68 -5.25
N SER A 201 8.40 -2.72 -6.51
CA SER A 201 7.34 -3.63 -6.92
C SER A 201 7.39 -3.98 -8.40
N ASN A 202 7.10 -5.25 -8.70
CA ASN A 202 6.93 -5.81 -10.04
C ASN A 202 5.49 -6.33 -10.29
N ASN A 203 4.55 -5.93 -9.44
CA ASN A 203 3.19 -6.43 -9.43
C ASN A 203 2.20 -5.31 -9.11
N VAL A 204 1.00 -5.43 -9.65
CA VAL A 204 0.00 -4.36 -9.61
C VAL A 204 -1.40 -4.93 -9.44
N THR A 205 -2.22 -4.22 -8.67
CA THR A 205 -3.66 -4.40 -8.62
C THR A 205 -4.32 -3.27 -9.39
N LEU A 206 -5.10 -3.62 -10.41
CA LEU A 206 -6.02 -2.71 -11.07
C LEU A 206 -7.29 -2.63 -10.22
N SER A 207 -7.52 -1.47 -9.61
CA SER A 207 -8.73 -1.14 -8.86
C SER A 207 -9.80 -0.63 -9.84
N THR A 208 -10.85 -1.42 -10.05
CA THR A 208 -11.94 -1.10 -10.99
C THR A 208 -13.12 -0.42 -10.29
N MET A 209 -12.84 0.30 -9.20
CA MET A 209 -13.86 1.01 -8.41
C MET A 209 -14.47 2.16 -9.22
N HIS A 210 -15.63 2.66 -8.81
CA HIS A 210 -16.37 3.75 -9.47
C HIS A 210 -16.92 3.43 -10.87
N GLY A 211 -17.36 2.18 -11.10
CA GLY A 211 -18.10 1.84 -12.31
C GLY A 211 -17.25 1.74 -13.58
N CYS A 212 -15.95 1.43 -13.45
CA CYS A 212 -15.06 1.20 -14.59
C CYS A 212 -15.68 0.19 -15.58
N PRO A 213 -15.92 0.57 -16.84
CA PRO A 213 -16.55 -0.30 -17.84
C PRO A 213 -15.73 -1.58 -18.13
N PRO A 214 -16.38 -2.71 -18.45
CA PRO A 214 -15.68 -3.98 -18.71
C PRO A 214 -14.59 -3.91 -19.79
N ASP A 215 -14.82 -3.15 -20.86
CA ASP A 215 -13.87 -2.95 -21.95
C ASP A 215 -12.63 -2.14 -21.52
N GLU A 216 -12.82 -1.14 -20.65
CA GLU A 216 -11.70 -0.41 -20.04
C GLU A 216 -10.90 -1.31 -19.08
N ILE A 217 -11.57 -2.16 -18.28
CA ILE A 217 -10.90 -3.14 -17.42
C ILE A 217 -10.01 -4.08 -18.25
N GLU A 218 -10.54 -4.64 -19.34
CA GLU A 218 -9.80 -5.54 -20.23
C GLU A 218 -8.60 -4.83 -20.86
N LYS A 219 -8.81 -3.63 -21.40
CA LYS A 219 -7.79 -2.83 -22.07
C LYS A 219 -6.63 -2.46 -21.13
N ILE A 220 -6.95 -2.00 -19.92
CA ILE A 220 -5.94 -1.68 -18.90
C ILE A 220 -5.23 -2.96 -18.44
N GLY A 221 -5.97 -4.03 -18.16
CA GLY A 221 -5.39 -5.31 -17.74
C GLY A 221 -4.39 -5.85 -18.75
N LYS A 222 -4.75 -5.81 -20.05
CA LYS A 222 -3.88 -6.20 -21.15
C LYS A 222 -2.62 -5.34 -21.20
N TYR A 223 -2.76 -4.02 -21.10
CA TYR A 223 -1.61 -3.10 -21.07
C TYR A 223 -0.64 -3.38 -19.91
N LEU A 224 -1.16 -3.61 -18.70
CA LEU A 224 -0.31 -3.89 -17.53
C LEU A 224 0.48 -5.20 -17.70
N ILE A 225 -0.11 -6.21 -18.34
CA ILE A 225 0.51 -7.51 -18.60
C ILE A 225 1.48 -7.44 -19.79
N GLU A 226 1.03 -6.92 -20.93
CA GLU A 226 1.75 -6.99 -22.19
C GLU A 226 2.80 -5.90 -22.33
N GLU A 227 2.47 -4.65 -21.96
CA GLU A 227 3.38 -3.52 -22.14
C GLU A 227 4.24 -3.30 -20.89
N LYS A 228 3.62 -3.29 -19.70
CA LYS A 228 4.35 -3.09 -18.43
C LYS A 228 4.99 -4.35 -17.86
N LYS A 229 4.63 -5.54 -18.36
CA LYS A 229 5.17 -6.84 -17.91
C LYS A 229 5.03 -7.06 -16.40
N LEU A 230 3.96 -6.55 -15.80
CA LEU A 230 3.68 -6.67 -14.37
C LEU A 230 2.86 -7.92 -14.08
N HIS A 231 3.04 -8.50 -12.90
CA HIS A 231 2.07 -9.45 -12.37
C HIS A 231 0.80 -8.71 -11.97
N THR A 232 -0.26 -8.89 -12.75
CA THR A 232 -1.49 -8.09 -12.62
C THR A 232 -2.59 -8.85 -11.89
N THR A 233 -3.20 -8.21 -10.91
CA THR A 233 -4.45 -8.61 -10.25
C THR A 233 -5.55 -7.61 -10.61
N ILE A 234 -6.77 -8.06 -10.88
CA ILE A 234 -7.92 -7.17 -11.13
C ILE A 234 -8.85 -7.24 -9.92
N LYS A 235 -9.05 -6.10 -9.25
CA LYS A 235 -9.93 -5.95 -8.09
C LYS A 235 -11.28 -5.43 -8.57
N LEU A 236 -12.20 -6.37 -8.76
CA LEU A 236 -13.54 -6.13 -9.30
C LEU A 236 -14.46 -5.49 -8.26
N ASN A 237 -15.29 -4.56 -8.71
CA ASN A 237 -16.38 -4.03 -7.91
C ASN A 237 -17.52 -5.07 -7.85
N PRO A 238 -18.01 -5.47 -6.66
CA PRO A 238 -19.16 -6.37 -6.56
C PRO A 238 -20.40 -5.89 -7.33
N THR A 239 -20.55 -4.57 -7.55
CA THR A 239 -21.70 -4.02 -8.27
C THR A 239 -21.77 -4.38 -9.75
N LEU A 240 -20.68 -4.93 -10.32
CA LEU A 240 -20.65 -5.44 -11.70
C LEU A 240 -21.67 -6.56 -11.96
N LEU A 241 -22.24 -7.17 -10.92
CA LEU A 241 -23.32 -8.16 -11.04
C LEU A 241 -24.68 -7.55 -11.44
N GLY A 242 -24.82 -6.23 -11.37
CA GLY A 242 -26.08 -5.53 -11.61
C GLY A 242 -27.02 -5.57 -10.40
N PRO A 243 -27.99 -4.64 -10.34
CA PRO A 243 -28.83 -4.42 -9.17
C PRO A 243 -29.68 -5.64 -8.79
N ASP A 244 -30.21 -6.36 -9.77
CA ASP A 244 -31.09 -7.52 -9.52
C ASP A 244 -30.36 -8.67 -8.82
N MET A 245 -29.17 -9.03 -9.31
CA MET A 245 -28.37 -10.09 -8.71
C MET A 245 -27.88 -9.68 -7.32
N LEU A 246 -27.50 -8.41 -7.13
CA LEU A 246 -27.11 -7.89 -5.83
C LEU A 246 -28.26 -7.94 -4.81
N ARG A 247 -29.48 -7.54 -5.19
CA ARG A 247 -30.67 -7.61 -4.32
C ARG A 247 -30.99 -9.05 -3.96
N TYR A 248 -30.97 -9.97 -4.93
CA TYR A 248 -31.15 -11.39 -4.68
C TYR A 248 -30.12 -11.94 -3.68
N ILE A 249 -28.83 -11.63 -3.85
CA ILE A 249 -27.78 -12.10 -2.95
C ILE A 249 -27.90 -11.46 -1.56
N LEU A 250 -27.97 -10.13 -1.49
CA LEU A 250 -27.91 -9.39 -0.23
C LEU A 250 -29.22 -9.48 0.55
N ASN A 251 -30.36 -9.24 -0.10
CA ASN A 251 -31.65 -9.14 0.59
C ASN A 251 -32.35 -10.49 0.72
N GLU A 252 -32.38 -11.32 -0.33
CA GLU A 252 -33.15 -12.57 -0.29
C GLU A 252 -32.33 -13.72 0.31
N LYS A 253 -31.10 -13.94 -0.19
CA LYS A 253 -30.27 -15.08 0.24
C LYS A 253 -29.59 -14.84 1.59
N LEU A 254 -29.04 -13.64 1.81
CA LEU A 254 -28.28 -13.31 3.02
C LEU A 254 -29.09 -12.51 4.05
N ALA A 255 -30.31 -12.08 3.72
CA ALA A 255 -31.21 -11.34 4.60
C ALA A 255 -30.67 -10.01 5.15
N TYR A 256 -29.69 -9.39 4.47
CA TYR A 256 -29.23 -8.04 4.81
C TYR A 256 -30.28 -7.00 4.43
N LYS A 257 -30.64 -6.13 5.37
CA LYS A 257 -31.56 -5.01 5.18
C LYS A 257 -30.84 -3.79 4.61
N THR A 258 -30.23 -3.94 3.44
CA THR A 258 -29.54 -2.84 2.73
C THR A 258 -30.30 -2.46 1.46
N HIS A 259 -30.31 -1.17 1.13
CA HIS A 259 -30.80 -0.70 -0.16
C HIS A 259 -29.71 -0.87 -1.21
N VAL A 260 -30.06 -1.47 -2.35
CA VAL A 260 -29.19 -1.53 -3.54
C VAL A 260 -29.84 -0.61 -4.59
N PRO A 261 -29.19 0.50 -4.98
CA PRO A 261 -29.71 1.40 -6.02
C PRO A 261 -29.77 0.70 -7.38
N ASP A 262 -30.58 1.21 -8.31
CA ASP A 262 -30.69 0.67 -9.67
C ASP A 262 -29.43 0.93 -10.51
N ASP A 263 -28.71 2.00 -10.21
CA ASP A 263 -27.48 2.40 -10.89
C ASP A 263 -26.27 2.39 -9.95
N ALA A 264 -25.08 2.10 -10.50
CA ALA A 264 -23.80 2.02 -9.79
C ALA A 264 -23.02 3.34 -9.81
#